data_AF-A0A974BKS2-F1
#
_entry.id   AF-A0A974BKS2-F1
#
_cell.length_a   1.000
_cell.length_b   1.000
_cell.length_c   1.000
_cell.angle_alpha   90.00
_cell.angle_beta   90.00
_cell.angle_gamma   90.00
#
_symmetry.space_group_name_H-M   'P 1'
#
loop_
_entity.id
_entity.type
_entity.pdbx_description
1 polymer ?
#
loop_
_entity_poly.entity_id
_entity_poly.type
_entity_poly.pdbx_seq_one_letter_code
_entity_poly.pdbx_strand_id
1 'polypeptide(L)'
;MYLTSVQVSAPLAASILFSDDNTDFLSLRITQPFGTVSQVFPSEYRLTTGNPLKLSTSDEEISCNTSGAVTAAQAAYNGRSDFTNVNNATGLANGTLASLNSALINQTGGRLVLGYSLLPAQYKYLEIEQVIIKYYCRLNLTLAVGVSSMILYWRPDTNAGWIELQQISLSIIGSANYLSNPIEHDITDAVREASDPWDVINNLQTSFVGSHTGLGLGNTVQLDAIEIEICVAGKNQITVSGYEA
;
A
#
# COMPACT_ATOMS: atom_id res chain seq x y z
N MET A 1 -14.36 -19.75 -38.14
CA MET A 1 -14.50 -19.97 -36.69
C MET A 1 -15.85 -19.45 -36.24
N TYR A 2 -16.54 -20.21 -35.40
CA TYR A 2 -17.87 -19.95 -34.87
C TYR A 2 -17.82 -19.95 -33.34
N LEU A 3 -18.39 -18.93 -32.70
CA LEU A 3 -18.49 -18.83 -31.24
C LEU A 3 -19.86 -19.31 -30.76
N THR A 4 -19.87 -20.15 -29.73
CA THR A 4 -21.08 -20.73 -29.14
C THR A 4 -21.40 -20.16 -27.76
N SER A 5 -20.37 -19.81 -26.99
CA SER A 5 -20.54 -19.12 -25.71
C SER A 5 -19.30 -18.36 -25.28
N VAL A 6 -19.51 -17.40 -24.39
CA VAL A 6 -18.47 -16.67 -23.67
C VAL A 6 -18.80 -16.69 -22.20
N GLN A 7 -17.82 -17.01 -21.37
CA GLN A 7 -17.90 -16.89 -19.92
C GLN A 7 -16.81 -15.95 -19.45
N VAL A 8 -17.17 -15.02 -18.57
CA VAL A 8 -16.26 -14.07 -17.96
C VAL A 8 -16.41 -14.16 -16.45
N SER A 9 -15.29 -14.20 -15.74
CA SER A 9 -15.23 -13.99 -14.30
C SER A 9 -14.30 -12.82 -13.99
N ALA A 10 -14.73 -11.96 -13.07
CA ALA A 10 -13.95 -10.81 -12.63
C ALA A 10 -13.99 -10.72 -11.09
N PRO A 11 -12.84 -10.50 -10.43
CA PRO A 11 -12.77 -10.37 -8.98
C PRO A 11 -13.26 -8.99 -8.49
N LEU A 12 -13.26 -7.97 -9.35
CA LEU A 12 -13.84 -6.64 -9.12
C LEU A 12 -14.82 -6.31 -10.25
N ALA A 13 -15.61 -5.23 -10.11
CA ALA A 13 -16.53 -4.84 -11.17
C ALA A 13 -15.77 -4.44 -12.44
N ALA A 14 -16.28 -4.88 -13.59
CA ALA A 14 -15.70 -4.59 -14.90
C ALA A 14 -16.74 -4.73 -16.00
N SER A 15 -16.56 -3.99 -17.08
CA SER A 15 -17.25 -4.21 -18.35
C SER A 15 -16.27 -4.85 -19.33
N ILE A 16 -16.71 -5.89 -20.03
CA ILE A 16 -15.93 -6.59 -21.05
C ILE A 16 -16.68 -6.54 -22.37
N LEU A 17 -16.00 -6.06 -23.40
CA LEU A 17 -16.50 -5.92 -24.75
C LEU A 17 -15.74 -6.84 -25.69
N PHE A 18 -16.49 -7.58 -26.51
CA PHE A 18 -15.94 -8.42 -27.57
C PHE A 18 -16.30 -7.83 -28.93
N SER A 19 -15.31 -7.75 -29.81
CA SER A 19 -15.46 -7.22 -31.15
C SER A 19 -14.65 -7.98 -32.19
N ASP A 20 -15.02 -7.83 -33.46
CA ASP A 20 -14.38 -8.48 -34.61
C ASP A 20 -13.80 -7.47 -35.62
N ASP A 21 -13.07 -6.46 -35.13
CA ASP A 21 -12.57 -5.25 -35.84
C ASP A 21 -13.63 -4.28 -36.33
N ASN A 22 -14.74 -4.79 -36.86
CA ASN A 22 -15.76 -3.98 -37.53
C ASN A 22 -17.03 -3.84 -36.69
N THR A 23 -17.26 -4.75 -35.74
CA THR A 23 -18.49 -4.78 -34.95
C THR A 23 -18.22 -5.18 -33.51
N ASP A 24 -18.71 -4.37 -32.57
CA ASP A 24 -18.88 -4.78 -31.19
C ASP A 24 -20.13 -5.67 -31.11
N PHE A 25 -19.94 -6.96 -30.80
CA PHE A 25 -21.03 -7.93 -30.89
C PHE A 25 -21.49 -8.47 -29.53
N LEU A 26 -20.69 -8.29 -28.47
CA LEU A 26 -21.08 -8.69 -27.13
C LEU A 26 -20.48 -7.76 -26.07
N SER A 27 -21.32 -7.26 -25.17
CA SER A 27 -20.90 -6.54 -23.97
C SER A 27 -21.40 -7.28 -22.74
N LEU A 28 -20.49 -7.62 -21.84
CA LEU A 28 -20.76 -8.29 -20.57
C LEU A 28 -20.35 -7.37 -19.44
N ARG A 29 -21.26 -7.15 -18.49
CA ARG A 29 -20.99 -6.34 -17.31
C ARG A 29 -21.02 -7.20 -16.06
N ILE A 30 -19.94 -7.16 -15.30
CA ILE A 30 -19.84 -7.78 -13.98
C ILE A 30 -19.89 -6.65 -12.96
N THR A 31 -20.93 -6.64 -12.13
CA THR A 31 -21.18 -5.58 -11.14
C THR A 31 -20.91 -6.02 -9.71
N GLN A 32 -20.65 -7.31 -9.49
CA GLN A 32 -20.37 -7.88 -8.17
C GLN A 32 -18.95 -8.45 -8.17
N PRO A 33 -18.15 -8.19 -7.12
CA PRO A 33 -16.84 -8.81 -6.93
C PRO A 33 -16.94 -10.33 -6.99
N PHE A 34 -15.95 -10.97 -7.61
CA PHE A 34 -15.90 -12.41 -7.86
C PHE A 34 -17.15 -12.95 -8.60
N GLY A 35 -17.76 -12.09 -9.43
CA GLY A 35 -18.89 -12.45 -10.27
C GLY A 35 -18.47 -13.30 -11.46
N THR A 36 -19.41 -14.10 -11.95
CA THR A 36 -19.28 -14.80 -13.23
C THR A 36 -20.51 -14.52 -14.08
N VAL A 37 -20.29 -14.08 -15.30
CA VAL A 37 -21.33 -13.88 -16.31
C VAL A 37 -21.06 -14.83 -17.46
N SER A 38 -22.08 -15.56 -17.88
CA SER A 38 -22.00 -16.47 -19.02
C SER A 38 -23.08 -16.07 -20.04
N GLN A 39 -22.66 -15.92 -21.30
CA GLN A 39 -23.54 -15.67 -22.42
C GLN A 39 -23.40 -16.83 -23.41
N VAL A 40 -24.50 -17.55 -23.61
CA VAL A 40 -24.65 -18.51 -24.71
C VAL A 40 -25.27 -17.78 -25.89
N PHE A 41 -24.71 -17.93 -27.09
CA PHE A 41 -25.29 -17.31 -28.28
C PHE A 41 -26.52 -18.11 -28.73
N PRO A 42 -27.67 -17.46 -29.02
CA PRO A 42 -28.87 -18.14 -29.53
C PRO A 42 -28.64 -18.88 -30.85
N SER A 43 -27.69 -18.39 -31.66
CA SER A 43 -27.16 -19.00 -32.88
C SER A 43 -25.65 -18.74 -32.90
N GLU A 44 -24.83 -19.62 -33.47
CA GLU A 44 -23.38 -19.41 -33.42
C GLU A 44 -22.98 -18.08 -34.06
N TYR A 45 -22.16 -17.31 -33.35
CA TYR A 45 -21.64 -16.06 -33.88
C TYR A 45 -20.45 -16.37 -34.79
N ARG A 46 -20.61 -16.09 -36.08
CA ARG A 46 -19.55 -16.30 -37.07
C ARG A 46 -18.58 -15.13 -37.05
N LEU A 47 -17.32 -15.39 -36.67
CA LEU A 47 -16.27 -14.39 -36.77
C LEU A 47 -15.94 -14.11 -38.25
N THR A 48 -15.78 -12.83 -38.58
CA THR A 48 -15.38 -12.40 -39.92
C THR A 48 -14.00 -12.98 -40.28
N THR A 49 -13.90 -13.61 -41.46
CA THR A 49 -12.66 -14.27 -41.88
C THR A 49 -11.54 -13.25 -42.04
N GLY A 50 -10.40 -13.49 -41.39
CA GLY A 50 -9.25 -12.59 -41.38
C GLY A 50 -9.31 -11.51 -40.29
N ASN A 51 -10.41 -11.36 -39.56
CA ASN A 51 -10.52 -10.42 -38.45
C ASN A 51 -10.12 -11.09 -37.12
N PRO A 52 -9.34 -10.42 -36.26
CA PRO A 52 -9.05 -10.90 -34.92
C PRO A 52 -10.28 -10.80 -34.01
N LEU A 53 -10.40 -11.74 -33.07
CA LEU A 53 -11.25 -11.53 -31.91
C LEU A 53 -10.56 -10.51 -31.00
N LYS A 54 -11.19 -9.35 -30.83
CA LYS A 54 -10.74 -8.31 -29.93
C LYS A 54 -11.51 -8.37 -28.63
N LEU A 55 -10.77 -8.14 -27.55
CA LEU A 55 -11.27 -8.00 -26.21
C LEU A 55 -10.84 -6.62 -25.72
N SER A 56 -11.80 -5.84 -25.22
CA SER A 56 -11.49 -4.66 -24.44
C SER A 56 -12.21 -4.74 -23.09
N THR A 57 -11.51 -4.29 -22.06
CA THR A 57 -12.10 -4.03 -20.75
C THR A 57 -12.35 -2.53 -20.62
N SER A 58 -13.46 -2.16 -20.00
CA SER A 58 -13.79 -0.77 -19.65
C SER A 58 -14.35 -0.72 -18.24
N ASP A 59 -14.27 0.46 -17.63
CA ASP A 59 -14.80 0.71 -16.28
C ASP A 59 -14.27 -0.30 -15.24
N GLU A 60 -12.99 -0.70 -15.35
CA GLU A 60 -12.35 -1.56 -14.37
C GLU A 60 -12.31 -0.86 -13.02
N GLU A 61 -12.96 -1.47 -12.04
CA GLU A 61 -12.97 -0.97 -10.68
C GLU A 61 -11.59 -1.14 -10.05
N ILE A 62 -11.08 -0.04 -9.48
CA ILE A 62 -9.93 -0.05 -8.60
C ILE A 62 -10.45 -0.01 -7.17
N SER A 63 -10.03 -0.96 -6.35
CA SER A 63 -10.38 -1.01 -4.92
C SER A 63 -9.17 -0.63 -4.09
N CYS A 64 -9.31 0.36 -3.20
CA CYS A 64 -8.25 0.78 -2.29
C CYS A 64 -8.61 0.46 -0.84
N ASN A 65 -7.68 -0.13 -0.10
CA ASN A 65 -7.82 -0.38 1.33
C ASN A 65 -6.65 0.20 2.10
N THR A 66 -6.95 0.85 3.22
CA THR A 66 -5.97 1.42 4.13
C THR A 66 -5.88 0.57 5.39
N SER A 67 -4.66 0.21 5.79
CA SER A 67 -4.39 -0.65 6.94
C SER A 67 -3.31 -0.06 7.83
N GLY A 68 -3.53 -0.19 9.14
CA GLY A 68 -2.55 0.18 10.16
C GLY A 68 -1.64 -0.98 10.54
N ALA A 69 -0.61 -0.68 11.32
CA ALA A 69 0.27 -1.71 11.87
C ALA A 69 -0.47 -2.59 12.89
N VAL A 70 -0.22 -3.90 12.85
CA VAL A 70 -0.74 -4.85 13.85
C VAL A 70 0.20 -5.01 15.04
N THR A 71 1.48 -4.67 14.85
CA THR A 71 2.51 -4.72 15.90
C THR A 71 3.39 -3.50 15.83
N ALA A 72 3.86 -3.04 16.98
CA ALA A 72 4.89 -2.04 17.11
C ALA A 72 5.92 -2.54 18.14
N ALA A 73 7.17 -2.65 17.71
CA ALA A 73 8.27 -3.08 18.54
C ALA A 73 9.32 -1.99 18.63
N GLN A 74 9.94 -1.87 19.80
CA GLN A 74 11.05 -0.96 19.99
C GLN A 74 12.37 -1.66 19.70
N ALA A 75 13.27 -0.96 19.02
CA ALA A 75 14.63 -1.42 18.77
C ALA A 75 15.63 -0.30 19.09
N ALA A 76 16.85 -0.73 19.43
CA ALA A 76 17.94 0.21 19.63
C ALA A 76 18.35 0.90 18.32
N TYR A 77 18.59 2.20 18.38
CA TYR A 77 19.20 3.01 17.33
C TYR A 77 20.40 3.74 17.91
N ASN A 78 21.59 3.52 17.34
CA ASN A 78 22.87 3.98 17.91
C ASN A 78 23.03 3.58 19.40
N GLY A 79 22.56 2.39 19.76
CA GLY A 79 22.62 1.87 21.14
C GLY A 79 21.56 2.39 22.10
N ARG A 80 20.58 3.18 21.64
CA ARG A 80 19.50 3.75 22.47
C ARG A 80 18.10 3.34 22.05
N SER A 81 17.21 3.22 23.01
CA SER A 81 15.83 2.77 22.82
C SER A 81 14.92 3.47 23.82
N ASP A 82 14.59 4.75 23.55
CA ASP A 82 13.99 5.67 24.53
C ASP A 82 12.51 6.05 24.27
N PHE A 83 11.90 5.54 23.20
CA PHE A 83 10.44 5.65 22.98
C PHE A 83 9.62 5.02 24.12
N THR A 84 8.49 5.66 24.40
CA THR A 84 7.47 5.23 25.36
C THR A 84 6.12 5.09 24.66
N ASN A 85 5.22 4.29 25.26
CA ASN A 85 3.88 4.01 24.72
C ASN A 85 3.90 3.49 23.28
N VAL A 86 4.86 2.62 22.96
CA VAL A 86 5.12 2.12 21.60
C VAL A 86 3.87 1.52 20.94
N ASN A 87 3.03 0.83 21.71
CA ASN A 87 1.81 0.21 21.19
C ASN A 87 0.77 1.23 20.70
N ASN A 88 0.88 2.51 21.07
CA ASN A 88 0.00 3.55 20.53
C ASN A 88 0.21 3.76 19.03
N ALA A 89 1.38 3.35 18.48
CA ALA A 89 1.66 3.43 17.05
C ALA A 89 0.95 2.33 16.20
N THR A 90 0.15 1.47 16.83
CA THR A 90 -0.58 0.38 16.15
C THR A 90 -1.97 0.83 15.72
N GLY A 91 -2.51 0.19 14.68
CA GLY A 91 -3.78 0.58 14.08
C GLY A 91 -3.66 1.80 13.17
N LEU A 92 -4.82 2.39 12.87
CA LEU A 92 -4.93 3.63 12.10
C LEU A 92 -4.73 4.84 13.01
N ALA A 93 -4.41 5.99 12.41
CA ALA A 93 -4.21 7.23 13.13
C ALA A 93 -5.46 7.57 13.96
N ASN A 94 -5.26 7.82 15.24
CA ASN A 94 -6.35 8.06 16.19
C ASN A 94 -6.03 9.12 17.26
N GLY A 95 -4.87 9.77 17.15
CA GLY A 95 -4.41 10.78 18.09
C GLY A 95 -3.70 10.21 19.32
N THR A 96 -3.44 8.90 19.39
CA THR A 96 -2.65 8.29 20.47
C THR A 96 -1.19 8.16 20.04
N LEU A 97 -0.27 8.70 20.83
CA LEU A 97 1.11 8.90 20.37
C LEU A 97 2.09 7.98 21.10
N ALA A 98 2.91 7.26 20.33
CA ALA A 98 4.21 6.78 20.78
C ALA A 98 5.16 7.99 20.81
N SER A 99 5.92 8.15 21.88
CA SER A 99 6.69 9.38 22.11
C SER A 99 8.09 9.11 22.63
N LEU A 100 9.05 9.78 22.03
CA LEU A 100 10.41 9.93 22.52
C LEU A 100 10.56 11.38 22.96
N ASN A 101 10.95 11.58 24.22
CA ASN A 101 11.17 12.90 24.78
C ASN A 101 12.65 13.01 25.18
N SER A 102 13.26 14.18 24.99
CA SER A 102 14.61 14.40 25.53
C SER A 102 14.57 14.76 27.02
N ALA A 103 15.54 14.21 27.75
CA ALA A 103 15.75 14.51 29.16
C ALA A 103 16.71 15.70 29.33
N LEU A 104 16.74 16.28 30.54
CA LEU A 104 17.51 17.48 30.91
C LEU A 104 18.97 17.51 30.44
N ILE A 105 19.67 16.37 30.37
CA ILE A 105 21.13 16.33 30.16
C ILE A 105 21.59 15.17 29.25
N ASN A 106 20.69 14.31 28.77
CA ASN A 106 21.06 13.11 28.02
C ASN A 106 20.49 13.14 26.60
N GLN A 107 21.34 12.80 25.62
CA GLN A 107 20.89 12.45 24.27
C GLN A 107 19.88 11.31 24.37
N THR A 108 18.81 11.36 23.58
CA THR A 108 17.84 10.28 23.49
C THR A 108 17.69 9.82 22.06
N GLY A 109 17.37 8.54 21.88
CA GLY A 109 17.28 7.93 20.57
C GLY A 109 16.49 6.64 20.62
N GLY A 110 15.96 6.23 19.47
CA GLY A 110 15.31 4.95 19.35
C GLY A 110 14.75 4.71 17.97
N ARG A 111 14.34 3.46 17.77
CA ARG A 111 13.66 3.01 16.58
C ARG A 111 12.36 2.30 16.97
N LEU A 112 11.29 2.60 16.27
CA LEU A 112 10.10 1.77 16.21
C LEU A 112 10.14 0.96 14.91
N VAL A 113 9.77 -0.31 15.01
CA VAL A 113 9.59 -1.23 13.88
C VAL A 113 8.13 -1.68 13.91
N LEU A 114 7.44 -1.46 12.80
CA LEU A 114 6.01 -1.76 12.68
C LEU A 114 5.81 -2.88 11.67
N GLY A 115 4.97 -3.84 12.05
CA GLY A 115 4.60 -4.99 11.22
C GLY A 115 3.11 -4.98 10.90
N TYR A 116 2.75 -5.57 9.76
CA TYR A 116 1.43 -5.45 9.18
C TYR A 116 0.80 -6.81 8.84
N SER A 117 -0.50 -6.81 8.57
CA SER A 117 -1.25 -7.93 8.01
C SER A 117 -2.09 -7.38 6.86
N LEU A 118 -1.50 -7.32 5.66
CA LEU A 118 -2.03 -6.54 4.53
C LEU A 118 -2.66 -7.41 3.43
N LEU A 119 -2.45 -8.73 3.46
CA LEU A 119 -2.94 -9.60 2.39
C LEU A 119 -4.46 -9.60 2.31
N PRO A 120 -5.06 -9.13 1.20
CA PRO A 120 -6.49 -9.22 1.02
C PRO A 120 -6.90 -10.68 0.77
N ALA A 121 -8.17 -10.98 1.07
CA ALA A 121 -8.76 -12.24 0.66
C ALA A 121 -8.65 -12.39 -0.87
N GLN A 122 -8.29 -13.59 -1.33
CA GLN A 122 -8.20 -13.92 -2.75
C GLN A 122 -7.19 -13.06 -3.56
N TYR A 123 -6.13 -12.54 -2.93
CA TYR A 123 -5.06 -11.75 -3.55
C TYR A 123 -4.49 -12.32 -4.87
N LYS A 124 -4.58 -13.65 -5.06
CA LYS A 124 -4.15 -14.32 -6.30
C LYS A 124 -4.89 -13.86 -7.56
N TYR A 125 -6.12 -13.38 -7.41
CA TYR A 125 -6.91 -12.81 -8.50
C TYR A 125 -6.78 -11.29 -8.59
N LEU A 126 -5.91 -10.68 -7.79
CA LEU A 126 -5.72 -9.23 -7.77
C LEU A 126 -4.34 -8.88 -8.32
N GLU A 127 -4.27 -7.71 -8.93
CA GLU A 127 -3.03 -7.03 -9.31
C GLU A 127 -2.89 -5.76 -8.48
N ILE A 128 -1.67 -5.48 -8.02
CA ILE A 128 -1.36 -4.27 -7.27
C ILE A 128 -1.17 -3.12 -8.27
N GLU A 129 -2.01 -2.10 -8.14
CA GLU A 129 -1.92 -0.88 -8.93
C GLU A 129 -1.17 0.23 -8.19
N GLN A 130 -1.33 0.31 -6.86
CA GLN A 130 -0.68 1.33 -6.06
C GLN A 130 -0.39 0.86 -4.63
N VAL A 131 0.71 1.32 -4.07
CA VAL A 131 1.07 1.13 -2.66
C VAL A 131 1.65 2.43 -2.08
N ILE A 132 0.93 3.05 -1.16
CA ILE A 132 1.34 4.29 -0.48
C ILE A 132 1.55 4.03 1.01
N ILE A 133 2.68 4.51 1.54
CA ILE A 133 2.97 4.54 2.98
C ILE A 133 2.70 5.95 3.51
N LYS A 134 1.89 6.07 4.56
CA LYS A 134 1.48 7.34 5.18
C LYS A 134 1.98 7.42 6.62
N TYR A 135 2.87 8.36 6.92
CA TYR A 135 3.42 8.57 8.27
C TYR A 135 2.74 9.73 8.99
N TYR A 136 2.03 9.42 10.07
CA TYR A 136 1.41 10.40 10.96
C TYR A 136 2.33 10.68 12.14
N CYS A 137 3.13 11.74 12.03
CA CYS A 137 4.18 12.01 13.00
C CYS A 137 4.32 13.49 13.33
N ARG A 138 5.00 13.78 14.43
CA ARG A 138 5.31 15.14 14.87
C ARG A 138 6.70 15.20 15.46
N LEU A 139 7.45 16.23 15.07
CA LEU A 139 8.71 16.62 15.66
C LEU A 139 8.53 18.01 16.27
N ASN A 140 8.82 18.16 17.56
CA ASN A 140 8.74 19.44 18.25
C ASN A 140 10.06 19.75 18.94
N LEU A 141 10.63 20.92 18.64
CA LEU A 141 11.86 21.44 19.22
C LEU A 141 11.51 22.69 20.04
N THR A 142 11.46 22.56 21.36
CA THR A 142 11.15 23.65 22.30
C THR A 142 12.41 24.37 22.79
N LEU A 143 13.56 23.69 22.79
CA LEU A 143 14.86 24.27 23.14
C LEU A 143 15.93 23.85 22.13
N ALA A 144 16.50 24.84 21.45
CA ALA A 144 17.50 24.64 20.40
C ALA A 144 18.93 24.50 20.95
N VAL A 145 19.20 23.41 21.68
CA VAL A 145 20.56 23.02 22.06
C VAL A 145 20.82 21.63 21.49
N GLY A 146 21.10 21.55 20.19
CA GLY A 146 21.31 20.31 19.45
C GLY A 146 20.39 20.16 18.25
N VAL A 147 20.39 18.97 17.65
CA VAL A 147 19.49 18.62 16.53
C VAL A 147 18.52 17.53 16.96
N SER A 148 17.24 17.78 16.71
CA SER A 148 16.18 16.78 16.83
C SER A 148 15.86 16.26 15.44
N SER A 149 15.79 14.95 15.26
CA SER A 149 15.48 14.37 13.96
C SER A 149 14.51 13.20 14.08
N MET A 150 13.79 12.97 12.99
CA MET A 150 13.09 11.74 12.72
C MET A 150 13.43 11.24 11.33
N ILE A 151 13.48 9.92 11.17
CA ILE A 151 13.80 9.28 9.90
C ILE A 151 12.78 8.18 9.63
N LEU A 152 12.26 8.17 8.42
CA LEU A 152 11.22 7.27 7.94
C LEU A 152 11.87 6.20 7.07
N TYR A 153 11.55 4.94 7.33
CA TYR A 153 12.14 3.80 6.63
C TYR A 153 11.08 2.77 6.27
N TRP A 154 11.30 2.04 5.20
CA TRP A 154 10.57 0.79 4.96
C TRP A 154 11.52 -0.32 4.50
N ARG A 155 11.01 -1.54 4.45
CA ARG A 155 11.69 -2.68 3.83
C ARG A 155 10.67 -3.72 3.39
N PRO A 156 10.98 -4.50 2.34
CA PRO A 156 10.06 -5.50 1.80
C PRO A 156 9.90 -6.72 2.72
N ASP A 157 10.93 -7.05 3.52
CA ASP A 157 10.90 -8.17 4.46
C ASP A 157 11.89 -7.96 5.64
N THR A 158 11.90 -8.91 6.57
CA THR A 158 12.72 -8.83 7.80
C THR A 158 14.23 -9.01 7.61
N ASN A 159 14.64 -9.65 6.51
CA ASN A 159 16.04 -9.91 6.14
C ASN A 159 16.61 -8.80 5.25
N ALA A 160 15.75 -8.05 4.57
CA ALA A 160 16.14 -6.90 3.77
C ALA A 160 16.66 -5.73 4.63
N GLY A 161 17.58 -4.96 4.05
CA GLY A 161 18.07 -3.70 4.61
C GLY A 161 16.96 -2.64 4.65
N TRP A 162 17.08 -1.70 5.58
CA TRP A 162 16.17 -0.56 5.66
C TRP A 162 16.42 0.41 4.51
N ILE A 163 15.36 0.78 3.79
CA ILE A 163 15.36 1.79 2.75
C ILE A 163 14.91 3.10 3.39
N GLU A 164 15.78 4.12 3.38
CA GLU A 164 15.44 5.45 3.87
C GLU A 164 14.50 6.15 2.90
N LEU A 165 13.36 6.62 3.39
CA LEU A 165 12.39 7.38 2.61
C LEU A 165 12.63 8.88 2.76
N GLN A 166 12.78 9.33 4.00
CA GLN A 166 12.97 10.73 4.31
C GLN A 166 13.55 10.92 5.72
N GLN A 167 14.41 11.92 5.86
CA GLN A 167 14.83 12.46 7.15
C GLN A 167 14.29 13.88 7.33
N ILE A 168 13.74 14.15 8.51
CA ILE A 168 13.30 15.49 8.93
C ILE A 168 14.09 15.86 10.18
N SER A 169 14.61 17.08 10.21
CA SER A 169 15.45 17.55 11.31
C SER A 169 15.18 19.00 11.63
N LEU A 170 15.20 19.33 12.92
CA LEU A 170 15.11 20.69 13.43
C LEU A 170 16.34 20.98 14.27
N SER A 171 16.99 22.11 13.99
CA SER A 171 18.11 22.67 14.76
C SER A 171 17.77 24.02 15.42
N ILE A 172 16.59 24.57 15.10
CA ILE A 172 16.06 25.82 15.64
C ILE A 172 14.65 25.53 16.16
N ILE A 173 14.24 26.24 17.22
CA ILE A 173 12.92 26.12 17.83
C ILE A 173 11.82 26.13 16.77
N GLY A 174 10.93 25.15 16.83
CA GLY A 174 9.87 24.97 15.85
C GLY A 174 9.24 23.59 15.93
N SER A 175 8.26 23.35 15.05
CA SER A 175 7.66 22.03 14.92
C SER A 175 7.46 21.66 13.44
N ALA A 176 7.58 20.37 13.17
CA ALA A 176 7.12 19.74 11.95
C ALA A 176 5.98 18.79 12.34
N ASN A 177 4.77 19.03 11.84
CA ASN A 177 3.56 18.35 12.28
C ASN A 177 2.81 17.78 11.08
N TYR A 178 2.70 16.45 11.03
CA TYR A 178 2.07 15.67 9.98
C TYR A 178 0.93 14.80 10.53
N LEU A 179 0.37 15.16 11.69
CA LEU A 179 -0.71 14.39 12.33
C LEU A 179 -2.06 14.51 11.61
N SER A 180 -2.30 15.59 10.86
CA SER A 180 -3.52 15.77 10.05
C SER A 180 -3.30 15.62 8.55
N ASN A 181 -2.06 15.81 8.10
CA ASN A 181 -1.64 15.66 6.70
C ASN A 181 -0.37 14.79 6.73
N PRO A 182 -0.49 13.47 6.56
CA PRO A 182 0.64 12.57 6.71
C PRO A 182 1.69 12.81 5.63
N ILE A 183 2.92 12.36 5.90
CA ILE A 183 3.93 12.25 4.86
C ILE A 183 3.64 10.99 4.06
N GLU A 184 3.44 11.13 2.76
CA GLU A 184 3.11 10.04 1.87
C GLU A 184 4.32 9.66 1.01
N HIS A 185 4.56 8.35 0.88
CA HIS A 185 5.58 7.78 0.01
C HIS A 185 4.97 6.70 -0.86
N ASP A 186 5.05 6.89 -2.18
CA ASP A 186 4.68 5.88 -3.17
C ASP A 186 5.83 4.88 -3.34
N ILE A 187 5.54 3.60 -3.09
CA ILE A 187 6.50 2.51 -3.25
C ILE A 187 6.05 1.51 -4.33
N THR A 188 5.07 1.89 -5.16
CA THR A 188 4.43 1.02 -6.15
C THR A 188 5.43 0.35 -7.07
N ASP A 189 6.34 1.11 -7.67
CA ASP A 189 7.33 0.57 -8.60
C ASP A 189 8.22 -0.47 -7.92
N ALA A 190 8.72 -0.17 -6.71
CA ALA A 190 9.56 -1.09 -5.94
C ALA A 190 8.83 -2.39 -5.57
N VAL A 191 7.51 -2.33 -5.32
CA VAL A 191 6.68 -3.50 -5.04
C VAL A 191 6.39 -4.30 -6.32
N ARG A 192 6.06 -3.63 -7.43
CA ARG A 192 5.71 -4.27 -8.71
C ARG A 192 6.91 -4.89 -9.42
N GLU A 193 8.10 -4.33 -9.24
CA GLU A 193 9.35 -4.87 -9.79
C GLU A 193 9.85 -6.12 -9.04
N ALA A 194 9.32 -6.41 -7.85
CA ALA A 194 9.65 -7.62 -7.12
C ALA A 194 9.17 -8.88 -7.86
N SER A 195 9.86 -10.00 -7.66
CA SER A 195 9.48 -11.28 -8.28
C SER A 195 8.11 -11.79 -7.82
N ASP A 196 7.75 -11.48 -6.57
CA ASP A 196 6.42 -11.72 -6.01
C ASP A 196 5.96 -10.48 -5.22
N PRO A 197 5.19 -9.57 -5.85
CA PRO A 197 4.69 -8.37 -5.18
C PRO A 197 3.84 -8.66 -3.95
N TRP A 198 3.10 -9.77 -3.93
CA TRP A 198 2.25 -10.14 -2.81
C TRP A 198 3.06 -10.64 -1.61
N ASP A 199 4.21 -11.27 -1.83
CA ASP A 199 5.15 -11.62 -0.76
C ASP A 199 5.74 -10.37 -0.10
N VAL A 200 6.05 -9.33 -0.89
CA VAL A 200 6.45 -8.02 -0.35
C VAL A 200 5.35 -7.44 0.52
N ILE A 201 4.10 -7.38 0.04
CA ILE A 201 2.96 -6.86 0.83
C ILE A 201 2.76 -7.65 2.13
N ASN A 202 2.94 -8.97 2.09
CA ASN A 202 2.76 -9.82 3.26
C ASN A 202 3.85 -9.60 4.33
N ASN A 203 5.08 -9.32 3.93
CA ASN A 203 6.23 -9.23 4.82
C ASN A 203 6.73 -7.80 5.08
N LEU A 204 6.09 -6.81 4.45
CA LEU A 204 6.44 -5.40 4.55
C LEU A 204 6.57 -4.96 6.00
N GLN A 205 7.62 -4.19 6.28
CA GLN A 205 7.78 -3.49 7.54
C GLN A 205 8.15 -2.04 7.31
N THR A 206 7.72 -1.20 8.23
CA THR A 206 8.15 0.18 8.31
C THR A 206 8.93 0.42 9.58
N SER A 207 9.71 1.48 9.57
CA SER A 207 10.43 1.90 10.75
C SER A 207 10.45 3.41 10.86
N PHE A 208 10.31 3.86 12.10
CA PHE A 208 10.36 5.25 12.48
C PHE A 208 11.47 5.43 13.51
N VAL A 209 12.48 6.22 13.15
CA VAL A 209 13.59 6.57 14.04
C VAL A 209 13.37 7.96 14.58
N GLY A 210 13.63 8.15 15.86
CA GLY A 210 13.69 9.47 16.50
C GLY A 210 15.01 9.65 17.23
N SER A 211 15.60 10.84 17.17
CA SER A 211 16.82 11.15 17.93
C SER A 211 16.94 12.62 18.31
N HIS A 212 17.65 12.85 19.43
CA HIS A 212 18.02 14.17 19.92
C HIS A 212 19.51 14.20 20.25
N THR A 213 20.26 15.06 19.56
CA THR A 213 21.71 15.23 19.71
C THR A 213 22.04 16.50 20.49
N GLY A 214 21.63 16.57 21.76
CA GLY A 214 21.95 17.70 22.64
C GLY A 214 21.03 17.85 23.86
N LEU A 215 21.07 19.01 24.53
CA LEU A 215 20.23 19.32 25.68
C LEU A 215 18.83 19.72 25.17
N GLY A 216 17.81 18.95 25.53
CA GLY A 216 16.50 19.09 24.89
C GLY A 216 15.35 19.10 25.88
N LEU A 217 15.34 20.02 26.83
CA LEU A 217 14.21 20.11 27.75
C LEU A 217 12.89 20.34 26.95
N GLY A 218 12.01 19.34 26.95
CA GLY A 218 10.71 19.41 26.30
C GLY A 218 10.68 19.13 24.79
N ASN A 219 11.80 18.74 24.15
CA ASN A 219 11.73 18.31 22.74
C ASN A 219 11.08 16.93 22.65
N THR A 220 10.29 16.73 21.61
CA THR A 220 9.51 15.51 21.43
C THR A 220 9.58 15.03 19.98
N VAL A 221 9.74 13.72 19.80
CA VAL A 221 9.51 13.01 18.54
C VAL A 221 8.36 12.05 18.77
N GLN A 222 7.33 12.12 17.94
CA GLN A 222 6.08 11.41 18.16
C GLN A 222 5.58 10.76 16.89
N LEU A 223 5.02 9.57 17.05
CA LEU A 223 4.37 8.79 16.01
C LEU A 223 2.95 8.44 16.49
N ASP A 224 1.94 8.77 15.69
CA ASP A 224 0.55 8.35 15.89
C ASP A 224 0.33 7.00 15.23
N ALA A 225 0.58 6.92 13.91
CA ALA A 225 0.45 5.68 13.16
C ALA A 225 1.31 5.74 11.88
N ILE A 226 1.51 4.56 11.29
CA ILE A 226 1.93 4.44 9.90
C ILE A 226 0.89 3.58 9.19
N GLU A 227 0.24 4.15 8.20
CA GLU A 227 -0.79 3.50 7.42
C GLU A 227 -0.24 3.07 6.05
N ILE A 228 -0.72 1.94 5.56
CA ILE A 228 -0.42 1.44 4.22
C ILE A 228 -1.72 1.41 3.44
N GLU A 229 -1.75 2.14 2.33
CA GLU A 229 -2.85 2.12 1.38
C GLU A 229 -2.44 1.27 0.17
N ILE A 230 -3.27 0.29 -0.16
CA ILE A 230 -3.05 -0.59 -1.30
C ILE A 230 -4.27 -0.50 -2.21
N CYS A 231 -4.05 -0.07 -3.44
CA CYS A 231 -5.04 -0.10 -4.50
C CYS A 231 -4.78 -1.26 -5.44
N VAL A 232 -5.85 -1.96 -5.82
CA VAL A 232 -5.79 -3.17 -6.65
C VAL A 232 -6.76 -3.12 -7.81
N ALA A 233 -6.38 -3.78 -8.89
CA ALA A 233 -7.23 -4.12 -10.01
C ALA A 233 -7.49 -5.64 -10.07
N GLY A 234 -8.50 -6.04 -10.84
CA GLY A 234 -8.90 -7.43 -10.98
C GLY A 234 -8.23 -8.16 -12.13
N LYS A 235 -7.71 -9.37 -11.88
CA LYS A 235 -7.28 -10.31 -12.93
C LYS A 235 -8.49 -11.06 -13.49
N ASN A 236 -9.06 -10.52 -14.56
CA ASN A 236 -10.24 -11.08 -15.22
C ASN A 236 -9.90 -12.41 -15.92
N GLN A 237 -10.81 -13.39 -15.84
CA GLN A 237 -10.73 -14.67 -16.54
C GLN A 237 -11.81 -14.76 -17.60
N ILE A 238 -11.42 -15.14 -18.82
CA ILE A 238 -12.30 -15.18 -19.98
C ILE A 238 -12.15 -16.52 -20.66
N THR A 239 -13.28 -17.22 -20.83
CA THR A 239 -13.36 -18.48 -21.55
C THR A 239 -14.26 -18.29 -22.76
N VAL A 240 -13.72 -18.57 -23.95
CA VAL A 240 -14.46 -18.50 -25.22
C VAL A 240 -14.61 -19.92 -25.77
N SER A 241 -15.83 -20.30 -26.12
CA SER A 241 -16.14 -21.62 -26.68
C SER A 241 -16.61 -21.50 -28.12
N GLY A 242 -16.19 -22.44 -28.98
CA GLY A 242 -16.47 -22.40 -30.40
C GLY A 242 -15.88 -23.56 -31.19
N TYR A 243 -16.02 -23.52 -32.52
CA TYR A 243 -15.46 -24.51 -33.44
C TYR A 243 -15.03 -23.90 -34.77
N GLU A 244 -14.21 -24.64 -35.51
CA GLU A 244 -13.88 -24.39 -36.91
C GLU A 244 -14.68 -25.34 -37.81
N ALA A 245 -15.16 -24.85 -38.94
CA ALA A 245 -15.98 -25.58 -39.90
C ALA A 245 -15.28 -25.63 -41.25
#